data_AF-A0AA95NH96-F1
#
_entry.id   AF-A0AA95NH96-F1
#
_cell.length_a   1.000
_cell.length_b   1.000
_cell.length_c   1.000
_cell.angle_alpha   90.00
_cell.angle_beta   90.00
_cell.angle_gamma   90.00
#
_symmetry.space_group_name_H-M   'P 1'
#
loop_
_entity.id
_entity.type
_entity.pdbx_description
1 polymer ?
#
loop_
_entity_poly.entity_id
_entity_poly.type
_entity_poly.pdbx_seq_one_letter_code
_entity_poly.pdbx_strand_id
1 'polypeptide(L)'
;MPRLDALRGLAMLWMTLFHFGFDLNHAGLIRQDFYRDPFWTWQRTAIVSLFLLCAGLGQAVAVAQGQRWPRFWKRWAQVAGCALLVSLGSWWMFPRSYISFGVLHGMALMLLLLRWAGPRLPGWALLGLALLALAAPQLWQHAFFDSRWTNWVGLVTRKPVTEDYVPLLPWLGVMLLGFALGRAWLARQRVLQGGIAAPLRPLAWLGGWSLSYYMLHQPVLLGLLYLYQRLI
;
A
#
# COMPACT_ATOMS: atom_id res chain seq x y z
N MET A 1 0.48 -16.97 -4.93
CA MET A 1 -0.03 -17.99 -3.99
C MET A 1 -1.51 -17.68 -3.84
N PRO A 2 -2.43 -18.57 -4.23
CA PRO A 2 -3.84 -18.20 -4.45
C PRO A 2 -4.52 -17.50 -3.26
N ARG A 3 -4.18 -17.86 -2.02
CA ARG A 3 -4.68 -17.21 -0.79
C ARG A 3 -4.19 -15.77 -0.63
N LEU A 4 -2.89 -15.54 -0.82
CA LEU A 4 -2.30 -14.20 -0.80
C LEU A 4 -2.85 -13.35 -1.95
N ASP A 5 -3.05 -13.97 -3.11
CA ASP A 5 -3.62 -13.30 -4.28
C ASP A 5 -5.07 -12.90 -4.00
N ALA A 6 -5.87 -13.76 -3.35
CA ALA A 6 -7.24 -13.43 -2.94
C ALA A 6 -7.31 -12.26 -1.94
N LEU A 7 -6.42 -12.25 -0.93
CA LEU A 7 -6.33 -11.13 0.03
C LEU A 7 -5.99 -9.80 -0.66
N ARG A 8 -5.05 -9.82 -1.63
CA ARG A 8 -4.75 -8.64 -2.45
C ARG A 8 -5.96 -8.22 -3.27
N GLY A 9 -6.66 -9.17 -3.92
CA GLY A 9 -7.87 -8.89 -4.69
C GLY A 9 -8.96 -8.24 -3.83
N LEU A 10 -9.17 -8.72 -2.61
CA LEU A 10 -10.10 -8.12 -1.64
C LEU A 10 -9.68 -6.68 -1.30
N ALA A 11 -8.40 -6.46 -0.98
CA ALA A 11 -7.87 -5.12 -0.69
C ALA A 11 -8.11 -4.14 -1.84
N MET A 12 -7.95 -4.61 -3.08
CA MET A 12 -8.15 -3.80 -4.29
C MET A 12 -9.61 -3.42 -4.51
N LEU A 13 -10.55 -4.36 -4.37
CA LEU A 13 -11.97 -4.04 -4.50
C LEU A 13 -12.42 -3.05 -3.42
N TRP A 14 -11.98 -3.26 -2.18
CA TRP A 14 -12.28 -2.34 -1.08
C TRP A 14 -11.70 -0.94 -1.34
N MET A 15 -10.45 -0.86 -1.77
CA MET A 15 -9.81 0.39 -2.19
C MET A 15 -10.58 1.12 -3.29
N THR A 16 -11.03 0.41 -4.32
CA THR A 16 -11.84 1.00 -5.41
C THR A 16 -13.16 1.56 -4.90
N LEU A 17 -13.86 0.83 -4.03
CA LEU A 17 -15.11 1.32 -3.44
C LEU A 17 -14.88 2.55 -2.56
N PHE A 18 -13.79 2.56 -1.79
CA PHE A 18 -13.38 3.71 -0.98
C PHE A 18 -13.11 4.95 -1.86
N HIS A 19 -12.30 4.80 -2.91
CA HIS A 19 -12.00 5.91 -3.84
C HIS A 19 -13.22 6.37 -4.61
N PHE A 20 -14.09 5.46 -5.04
CA PHE A 20 -15.34 5.84 -5.68
C PHE A 20 -16.21 6.71 -4.76
N GLY A 21 -16.34 6.34 -3.48
CA GLY A 21 -17.02 7.19 -2.49
C GLY A 21 -16.35 8.56 -2.33
N PHE A 22 -15.02 8.60 -2.27
CA PHE A 22 -14.26 9.86 -2.19
C PHE A 22 -14.49 10.74 -3.42
N ASP A 23 -14.48 10.16 -4.62
CA ASP A 23 -14.67 10.85 -5.89
C ASP A 23 -16.09 11.41 -6.00
N LEU A 24 -17.12 10.64 -5.58
CA LEU A 24 -18.50 11.13 -5.52
C LEU A 24 -18.64 12.34 -4.59
N ASN A 25 -17.93 12.33 -3.45
CA ASN A 25 -17.92 13.45 -2.52
C ASN A 25 -17.19 14.66 -3.11
N HIS A 26 -16.06 14.43 -3.80
CA HIS A 26 -15.31 15.48 -4.50
C HIS A 26 -16.15 16.12 -5.62
N ALA A 27 -16.96 15.32 -6.32
CA ALA A 27 -17.91 15.75 -7.34
C ALA A 27 -19.16 16.45 -6.77
N GLY A 28 -19.33 16.52 -5.44
CA GLY A 28 -20.49 17.14 -4.80
C GLY A 28 -21.78 16.31 -4.85
N LEU A 29 -21.72 15.05 -5.28
CA LEU A 29 -22.87 14.14 -5.38
C LEU A 29 -23.28 13.55 -4.03
N ILE A 30 -22.33 13.45 -3.10
CA ILE A 30 -22.57 13.07 -1.71
C ILE A 30 -21.87 14.07 -0.78
N ARG A 31 -22.21 14.06 0.51
CA ARG A 31 -21.56 14.87 1.55
C ARG A 31 -21.12 13.99 2.70
N GLN A 32 -19.82 13.77 2.82
CA GLN A 32 -19.16 12.91 3.81
C GLN A 32 -17.79 13.51 4.18
N ASP A 33 -17.30 13.24 5.41
CA ASP A 33 -15.98 13.70 5.86
C ASP A 33 -14.96 12.56 5.81
N PHE A 34 -14.28 12.42 4.67
CA PHE A 34 -13.24 11.40 4.48
C PHE A 34 -11.94 11.67 5.26
N TYR A 35 -11.78 12.86 5.86
CA TYR A 35 -10.54 13.29 6.49
C TYR A 35 -10.54 13.14 8.00
N ARG A 36 -11.72 13.24 8.63
CA ARG A 36 -11.87 13.21 10.10
C ARG A 36 -12.79 12.12 10.61
N ASP A 37 -13.75 11.65 9.81
CA ASP A 37 -14.68 10.62 10.26
C ASP A 37 -13.92 9.30 10.51
N PRO A 38 -14.03 8.71 11.72
CA PRO A 38 -13.50 7.39 12.02
C PRO A 38 -13.90 6.33 10.98
N PHE A 39 -15.14 6.33 10.50
CA PHE A 39 -15.62 5.34 9.54
C PHE A 39 -14.76 5.30 8.26
N TRP A 40 -14.41 6.46 7.71
CA TRP A 40 -13.59 6.55 6.50
C TRP A 40 -12.10 6.37 6.80
N THR A 41 -11.62 6.97 7.88
CA THR A 41 -10.19 6.93 8.24
C THR A 41 -9.71 5.53 8.67
N TRP A 42 -10.55 4.76 9.37
CA TRP A 42 -10.26 3.36 9.71
C TRP A 42 -10.27 2.46 8.47
N GLN A 43 -11.20 2.66 7.53
CA GLN A 43 -11.21 1.93 6.27
C GLN A 43 -9.94 2.17 5.47
N ARG A 44 -9.54 3.44 5.27
CA ARG A 44 -8.27 3.77 4.61
C ARG A 44 -7.10 3.06 5.29
N THR A 45 -7.05 3.11 6.62
CA THR A 45 -5.98 2.48 7.40
C THR A 45 -5.95 0.96 7.21
N ALA A 46 -7.11 0.30 7.23
CA ALA A 46 -7.24 -1.14 7.01
C ALA A 46 -6.81 -1.55 5.59
N ILE A 47 -7.25 -0.80 4.56
CA ILE A 47 -6.90 -1.05 3.16
C ILE A 47 -5.38 -0.97 2.95
N VAL A 48 -4.75 0.12 3.37
CA VAL A 48 -3.29 0.31 3.23
C VAL A 48 -2.54 -0.75 4.03
N SER A 49 -3.00 -1.06 5.25
CA SER A 49 -2.41 -2.11 6.07
C SER A 49 -2.44 -3.46 5.37
N LEU A 50 -3.57 -3.84 4.78
CA LEU A 50 -3.73 -5.11 4.06
C LEU A 50 -2.81 -5.20 2.84
N PHE A 51 -2.68 -4.10 2.06
CA PHE A 51 -1.75 -4.05 0.94
C PHE A 51 -0.30 -4.24 1.36
N LEU A 52 0.15 -3.53 2.39
CA LEU A 52 1.53 -3.59 2.87
C LEU A 52 1.84 -4.92 3.55
N LEU A 53 0.90 -5.46 4.32
CA LEU A 53 1.00 -6.80 4.91
C LEU A 53 1.17 -7.84 3.80
N CYS A 54 0.34 -7.77 2.75
CA CYS A 54 0.44 -8.66 1.60
C CYS A 54 1.76 -8.50 0.83
N ALA A 55 2.27 -7.27 0.70
CA ALA A 55 3.55 -7.00 0.07
C ALA A 55 4.72 -7.61 0.87
N GLY A 56 4.73 -7.44 2.19
CA GLY A 56 5.71 -8.06 3.09
C GLY A 56 5.67 -9.59 3.02
N LEU A 57 4.46 -10.18 3.09
CA LEU A 57 4.24 -11.62 2.91
C LEU A 57 4.78 -12.11 1.56
N GLY A 58 4.43 -11.42 0.47
CA GLY A 58 4.87 -11.75 -0.89
C GLY A 58 6.39 -11.68 -1.04
N GLN A 59 7.04 -10.73 -0.38
CA GLN A 59 8.48 -10.59 -0.38
C GLN A 59 9.18 -11.71 0.42
N ALA A 60 8.63 -12.12 1.56
CA ALA A 60 9.14 -13.26 2.32
C ALA A 60 9.09 -14.55 1.48
N VAL A 61 7.98 -14.78 0.77
CA VAL A 61 7.84 -15.91 -0.17
C VAL A 61 8.85 -15.82 -1.31
N ALA A 62 9.01 -14.65 -1.93
CA ALA A 62 9.96 -14.47 -3.02
C ALA A 62 11.42 -14.72 -2.57
N VAL A 63 11.80 -14.24 -1.39
CA VAL A 63 13.12 -14.53 -0.79
C VAL A 63 13.31 -16.02 -0.55
N ALA A 64 12.33 -16.68 0.07
CA ALA A 64 12.41 -18.12 0.36
C ALA A 64 12.47 -19.00 -0.90
N GLN A 65 11.86 -18.54 -1.99
CA GLN A 65 11.93 -19.19 -3.31
C GLN A 65 13.22 -18.86 -4.08
N GLY A 66 14.20 -18.19 -3.46
CA GLY A 66 15.48 -17.89 -4.09
C GLY A 66 15.40 -16.80 -5.19
N GLN A 67 14.49 -15.83 -5.06
CA GLN A 67 14.39 -14.72 -6.02
C GLN A 67 15.77 -14.07 -6.26
N ARG A 68 16.22 -14.10 -7.51
CA ARG A 68 17.47 -13.48 -7.96
C ARG A 68 17.32 -11.95 -8.08
N TRP A 69 18.43 -11.23 -7.91
CA TRP A 69 18.47 -9.76 -8.00
C TRP A 69 17.87 -9.17 -9.29
N PRO A 70 18.11 -9.72 -10.50
CA PRO A 70 17.50 -9.16 -11.72
C PRO A 70 15.97 -9.19 -11.69
N ARG A 71 15.38 -10.28 -11.16
CA ARG A 71 13.92 -10.41 -11.03
C ARG A 71 13.35 -9.43 -9.99
N PHE A 72 14.09 -9.21 -8.90
CA PHE A 72 13.72 -8.21 -7.91
C PHE A 72 13.74 -6.81 -8.53
N TRP A 73 14.83 -6.41 -9.20
CA TRP A 73 14.97 -5.10 -9.82
C TRP A 73 13.94 -4.85 -10.92
N LYS A 74 13.60 -5.85 -11.74
CA LYS A 74 12.50 -5.73 -12.71
C LYS A 74 11.18 -5.36 -12.03
N ARG A 75 10.82 -6.05 -10.96
CA ARG A 75 9.56 -5.80 -10.24
C ARG A 75 9.61 -4.48 -9.47
N TRP A 76 10.74 -4.15 -8.86
CA TRP A 76 10.93 -2.90 -8.16
C TRP A 76 10.84 -1.70 -9.10
N ALA A 77 11.49 -1.77 -10.27
CA ALA A 77 11.45 -0.71 -11.28
C ALA A 77 10.03 -0.47 -11.81
N GLN A 78 9.20 -1.53 -11.93
CA GLN A 78 7.79 -1.36 -12.25
C GLN A 78 7.06 -0.54 -11.17
N VAL A 79 7.25 -0.86 -9.88
CA VAL A 79 6.61 -0.14 -8.78
C VAL A 79 7.10 1.31 -8.71
N ALA A 80 8.42 1.52 -8.80
CA ALA A 80 9.02 2.86 -8.78
C ALA A 80 8.58 3.69 -10.00
N GLY A 81 8.54 3.11 -11.20
CA GLY A 81 8.02 3.77 -12.40
C GLY A 81 6.56 4.14 -12.27
N CYS A 82 5.72 3.23 -11.75
CA CYS A 82 4.33 3.54 -11.43
C CYS A 82 4.18 4.65 -10.38
N ALA A 83 5.05 4.69 -9.36
CA ALA A 83 5.06 5.76 -8.36
C ALA A 83 5.29 7.13 -9.01
N LEU A 84 6.31 7.24 -9.87
CA LEU A 84 6.60 8.46 -10.62
C LEU A 84 5.44 8.86 -11.54
N LEU A 85 4.83 7.90 -12.25
CA LEU A 85 3.68 8.16 -13.11
C LEU A 85 2.48 8.69 -12.31
N VAL A 86 2.23 8.17 -11.12
CA VAL A 86 1.16 8.65 -10.23
C VAL A 86 1.45 10.07 -9.74
N SER A 87 2.70 10.40 -9.39
CA SER A 87 3.09 11.78 -9.05
C SER A 87 2.91 12.73 -10.22
N LEU A 88 3.34 12.36 -11.42
CA LEU A 88 3.20 13.19 -12.63
C LEU A 88 1.72 13.40 -13.01
N GLY A 89 0.93 12.32 -13.00
CA GLY A 89 -0.50 12.39 -13.31
C GLY A 89 -1.28 13.22 -12.28
N SER A 90 -1.01 13.03 -10.99
CA SER A 90 -1.64 13.83 -9.94
C SER A 90 -1.15 15.28 -9.94
N TRP A 91 0.09 15.55 -10.36
CA TRP A 91 0.57 16.93 -10.53
C TRP A 91 -0.16 17.67 -11.64
N TRP A 92 -0.47 16.99 -12.74
CA TRP A 92 -1.27 17.54 -13.82
C TRP A 92 -2.72 17.84 -13.39
N MET A 93 -3.34 16.92 -12.65
CA MET A 93 -4.76 17.01 -12.29
C MET A 93 -5.02 17.85 -11.02
N PHE A 94 -4.13 17.77 -10.04
CA PHE A 94 -4.22 18.42 -8.73
C PHE A 94 -2.91 19.14 -8.36
N PRO A 95 -2.54 20.22 -9.06
CA PRO A 95 -1.21 20.83 -8.94
C PRO A 95 -0.87 21.35 -7.52
N ARG A 96 -1.88 21.68 -6.71
CA ARG A 96 -1.68 22.16 -5.33
C ARG A 96 -1.49 21.03 -4.31
N SER A 97 -1.99 19.84 -4.59
CA SER A 97 -2.07 18.70 -3.66
C SER A 97 -1.57 17.39 -4.29
N TYR A 98 -0.71 17.47 -5.31
CA TYR A 98 -0.18 16.29 -5.99
C TYR A 98 0.49 15.30 -5.05
N ILE A 99 0.50 14.03 -5.47
CA ILE A 99 1.02 12.91 -4.69
C ILE A 99 2.55 13.01 -4.64
N SER A 100 3.06 13.62 -3.56
CA SER A 100 4.50 13.75 -3.33
C SER A 100 5.11 12.48 -2.75
N PHE A 101 4.38 11.80 -1.85
CA PHE A 101 4.83 10.54 -1.25
C PHE A 101 3.63 9.65 -0.87
N GLY A 102 3.10 8.94 -1.87
CA GLY A 102 1.98 7.99 -1.71
C GLY A 102 2.42 6.54 -1.49
N VAL A 103 1.45 5.61 -1.46
CA VAL A 103 1.68 4.18 -1.16
C VAL A 103 2.71 3.51 -2.07
N LEU A 104 2.77 3.84 -3.36
CA LEU A 104 3.77 3.25 -4.27
C LEU A 104 5.20 3.73 -3.99
N HIS A 105 5.36 4.99 -3.57
CA HIS A 105 6.67 5.54 -3.18
C HIS A 105 7.18 4.85 -1.91
N GLY A 106 6.30 4.79 -0.89
CA GLY A 106 6.58 4.05 0.33
C GLY A 106 6.89 2.58 0.05
N MET A 107 6.08 1.92 -0.79
CA MET A 107 6.28 0.52 -1.18
C MET A 107 7.65 0.31 -1.84
N ALA A 108 8.05 1.17 -2.78
CA ALA A 108 9.34 1.07 -3.46
C ALA A 108 10.51 1.15 -2.45
N LEU A 109 10.44 2.08 -1.50
CA LEU A 109 11.45 2.22 -0.45
C LEU A 109 11.46 1.00 0.48
N MET A 110 10.30 0.62 1.01
CA MET A 110 10.18 -0.48 1.97
C MET A 110 10.58 -1.83 1.36
N LEU A 111 10.26 -2.08 0.09
CA LEU A 111 10.71 -3.29 -0.62
C LEU A 111 12.24 -3.38 -0.66
N LEU A 112 12.97 -2.28 -0.85
CA LEU A 112 14.43 -2.28 -0.79
C LEU A 112 14.94 -2.61 0.61
N LEU A 113 14.40 -1.92 1.62
CA LEU A 113 14.77 -2.13 3.01
C LEU A 113 14.54 -3.58 3.44
N LEU A 114 13.37 -4.14 3.15
CA LEU A 114 13.06 -5.54 3.47
C LEU A 114 13.87 -6.53 2.65
N ARG A 115 14.17 -6.24 1.38
CA ARG A 115 14.97 -7.15 0.55
C ARG A 115 16.37 -7.30 1.13
N TRP A 116 16.91 -6.20 1.65
CA TRP A 116 18.22 -6.16 2.24
C TRP A 116 18.21 -6.63 3.70
N ALA A 117 17.50 -5.98 4.61
CA ALA A 117 17.54 -6.31 6.04
C ALA A 117 16.75 -7.58 6.39
N GLY A 118 15.61 -7.81 5.74
CA GLY A 118 14.64 -8.85 6.13
C GLY A 118 15.23 -10.26 6.30
N PRO A 119 15.99 -10.81 5.32
CA PRO A 119 16.56 -12.15 5.42
C PRO A 119 17.67 -12.27 6.48
N ARG A 120 18.30 -11.15 6.87
CA ARG A 120 19.46 -11.11 7.77
C ARG A 120 19.07 -11.05 9.25
N LEU A 121 17.81 -10.69 9.53
CA LEU A 121 17.32 -10.51 10.89
C LEU A 121 16.57 -11.75 11.39
N PRO A 122 16.68 -12.14 12.67
CA PRO A 122 15.84 -13.17 13.25
C PRO A 122 14.39 -12.67 13.41
N GLY A 123 13.44 -13.61 13.55
CA GLY A 123 12.01 -13.29 13.61
C GLY A 123 11.64 -12.31 14.72
N TRP A 124 12.20 -12.46 15.93
CA TRP A 124 11.96 -11.55 17.05
C TRP A 124 12.47 -10.14 16.78
N ALA A 125 13.60 -9.98 16.06
CA ALA A 125 14.13 -8.66 15.71
C ALA A 125 13.25 -7.97 14.66
N LEU A 126 12.69 -8.72 13.72
CA LEU A 126 11.69 -8.19 12.78
C LEU A 126 10.43 -7.70 13.51
N LEU A 127 9.95 -8.46 14.49
CA LEU A 127 8.80 -8.06 15.31
C LEU A 127 9.13 -6.82 16.17
N GLY A 128 10.31 -6.78 16.79
CA GLY A 128 10.78 -5.63 17.55
C GLY A 128 10.86 -4.37 16.70
N LEU A 129 11.49 -4.44 15.52
CA LEU A 129 11.55 -3.34 14.56
C LEU A 129 10.16 -2.94 14.05
N ALA A 130 9.26 -3.90 13.86
CA ALA A 130 7.89 -3.61 13.46
C ALA A 130 7.15 -2.80 14.53
N LEU A 131 7.25 -3.21 15.79
CA LEU A 131 6.65 -2.48 16.91
C LEU A 131 7.25 -1.08 17.08
N LEU A 132 8.58 -0.96 16.96
CA LEU A 132 9.25 0.33 16.99
C LEU A 132 8.78 1.24 15.85
N ALA A 133 8.68 0.72 14.63
CA ALA A 133 8.20 1.49 13.49
C ALA A 133 6.75 1.93 13.66
N LEU A 134 5.90 1.07 14.22
CA LEU A 134 4.49 1.37 14.51
C LEU A 134 4.31 2.42 15.60
N ALA A 135 5.21 2.46 16.59
CA ALA A 135 5.14 3.34 17.76
C ALA A 135 5.91 4.67 17.59
N ALA A 136 6.91 4.73 16.70
CA ALA A 136 7.78 5.88 16.56
C ALA A 136 7.01 7.20 16.27
N PRO A 137 6.03 7.27 15.35
CA PRO A 137 5.27 8.50 15.10
C PRO A 137 4.45 9.01 16.29
N GLN A 138 4.14 8.17 17.26
CA GLN A 138 3.37 8.50 18.46
C GLN A 138 4.30 8.94 19.60
N LEU A 139 5.53 8.41 19.62
CA LEU A 139 6.53 8.72 20.64
C LEU A 139 7.33 9.97 20.31
N TRP A 140 7.54 10.28 19.02
CA TRP A 140 8.36 11.41 18.61
C TRP A 140 7.89 12.01 17.28
N GLN A 141 7.72 13.33 17.27
CA GLN A 141 7.40 14.13 16.10
C GLN A 141 8.21 15.42 16.13
N HIS A 142 8.61 15.94 14.96
CA HIS A 142 9.41 17.16 14.89
C HIS A 142 9.12 17.97 13.61
N ALA A 143 9.11 19.30 13.72
CA ALA A 143 8.77 20.20 12.62
C ALA A 143 9.72 20.10 11.41
N PHE A 144 10.94 19.61 11.62
CA PHE A 144 11.88 19.26 10.54
C PHE A 144 11.27 18.30 9.51
N PHE A 145 10.39 17.39 9.92
CA PHE A 145 9.73 16.44 9.03
C PHE A 145 8.55 17.03 8.27
N ASP A 146 8.07 18.25 8.57
CA ASP A 146 6.87 18.80 7.92
C ASP A 146 7.09 19.25 6.47
N SER A 147 8.34 19.24 5.99
CA SER A 147 8.69 19.59 4.61
C SER A 147 8.48 18.42 3.64
N ARG A 148 8.24 18.70 2.35
CA ARG A 148 8.11 17.65 1.31
C ARG A 148 9.37 16.81 1.10
N TRP A 149 10.53 17.30 1.54
CA TRP A 149 11.80 16.59 1.44
C TRP A 149 12.03 15.57 2.55
N THR A 150 11.28 15.68 3.65
CA THR A 150 11.51 14.95 4.90
C THR A 150 10.27 14.26 5.43
N ASN A 151 9.07 14.67 5.00
CA ASN A 151 7.80 14.10 5.46
C ASN A 151 7.69 12.59 5.18
N TRP A 152 8.34 12.10 4.13
CA TRP A 152 8.36 10.67 3.80
C TRP A 152 8.87 9.77 4.92
N VAL A 153 9.58 10.30 5.93
CA VAL A 153 9.95 9.53 7.13
C VAL A 153 8.72 9.18 7.98
N GLY A 154 7.76 10.09 8.11
CA GLY A 154 6.50 9.86 8.85
C GLY A 154 6.44 10.42 10.27
N LEU A 155 7.45 11.20 10.70
CA LEU A 155 7.55 11.80 12.04
C LEU A 155 7.08 13.26 12.03
N VAL A 156 6.07 13.55 11.21
CA VAL A 156 5.50 14.88 10.98
C VAL A 156 4.65 15.34 12.17
N THR A 157 4.63 16.63 12.43
CA THR A 157 3.73 17.24 13.44
C THR A 157 2.35 17.53 12.85
N ARG A 158 2.29 17.74 11.52
CA ARG A 158 1.06 18.00 10.77
C ARG A 158 1.04 17.18 9.48
N LYS A 159 -0.14 16.66 9.13
CA LYS A 159 -0.30 15.91 7.88
C LYS A 159 -0.05 16.85 6.68
N PRO A 160 0.77 16.44 5.70
CA PRO A 160 0.99 17.23 4.49
C PRO A 160 -0.28 17.28 3.62
N VAL A 161 -0.43 18.36 2.86
CA VAL A 161 -1.48 18.50 1.85
C VAL A 161 -1.07 17.74 0.58
N THR A 162 -1.66 16.56 0.39
CA THR A 162 -1.40 15.65 -0.73
C THR A 162 -2.58 14.67 -0.88
N GLU A 163 -2.92 14.25 -2.10
CA GLU A 163 -4.03 13.31 -2.35
C GLU A 163 -3.79 11.92 -1.73
N ASP A 164 -2.53 11.50 -1.63
CA ASP A 164 -2.14 10.31 -0.87
C ASP A 164 -0.86 10.57 -0.08
N TYR A 165 -0.82 10.01 1.13
CA TYR A 165 0.29 10.11 2.05
C TYR A 165 0.47 8.80 2.83
N VAL A 166 1.50 8.05 2.44
CA VAL A 166 1.90 6.79 3.07
C VAL A 166 3.41 6.83 3.29
N PRO A 167 3.87 7.53 4.35
CA PRO A 167 5.29 7.65 4.68
C PRO A 167 5.92 6.30 5.07
N LEU A 168 7.21 6.29 5.38
CA LEU A 168 7.91 5.12 5.86
C LEU A 168 7.36 4.64 7.21
N LEU A 169 7.20 5.55 8.18
CA LEU A 169 6.63 5.25 9.49
C LEU A 169 5.17 5.74 9.54
N PRO A 170 4.21 4.92 10.03
CA PRO A 170 4.37 3.62 10.69
C PRO A 170 4.38 2.41 9.74
N TRP A 171 4.20 2.64 8.44
CA TRP A 171 3.83 1.65 7.44
C TRP A 171 4.89 0.54 7.21
N LEU A 172 6.16 0.85 7.40
CA LEU A 172 7.25 -0.13 7.43
C LEU A 172 6.99 -1.21 8.47
N GLY A 173 6.43 -0.85 9.63
CA GLY A 173 6.08 -1.80 10.67
C GLY A 173 5.06 -2.83 10.18
N VAL A 174 4.00 -2.40 9.49
CA VAL A 174 3.01 -3.31 8.91
C VAL A 174 3.64 -4.25 7.86
N MET A 175 4.51 -3.71 7.01
CA MET A 175 5.18 -4.52 6.00
C MET A 175 6.18 -5.52 6.62
N LEU A 176 6.90 -5.13 7.68
CA LEU A 176 7.76 -6.01 8.47
C LEU A 176 6.96 -7.13 9.15
N LEU A 177 5.79 -6.83 9.71
CA LEU A 177 4.87 -7.85 10.24
C LEU A 177 4.47 -8.83 9.15
N GLY A 178 4.10 -8.33 7.96
CA GLY A 178 3.78 -9.18 6.81
C GLY A 178 4.94 -10.10 6.43
N PHE A 179 6.17 -9.58 6.42
CA PHE A 179 7.36 -10.37 6.13
C PHE A 179 7.66 -11.43 7.21
N ALA A 180 7.54 -11.08 8.49
CA ALA A 180 7.73 -11.99 9.61
C ALA A 180 6.67 -13.12 9.61
N LEU A 181 5.40 -12.77 9.38
CA LEU A 181 4.31 -13.73 9.20
C LEU A 181 4.58 -14.65 8.02
N GLY A 182 5.09 -14.12 6.91
CA GLY A 182 5.42 -14.90 5.72
C GLY A 182 6.51 -15.94 6.01
N ARG A 183 7.56 -15.55 6.73
CA ARG A 183 8.60 -16.48 7.18
C ARG A 183 8.08 -17.54 8.14
N ALA A 184 7.29 -17.15 9.13
CA ALA A 184 6.69 -18.09 10.08
C ALA A 184 5.75 -19.08 9.38
N TRP A 185 4.95 -18.58 8.43
CA TRP A 185 4.07 -19.39 7.60
C TRP A 185 4.87 -20.38 6.75
N LEU A 186 5.96 -19.94 6.10
CA LEU A 186 6.83 -20.80 5.29
C LEU A 186 7.57 -21.85 6.10
N ALA A 187 8.00 -21.52 7.32
CA ALA A 187 8.58 -22.50 8.25
C ALA A 187 7.55 -23.59 8.63
N ARG A 188 6.27 -23.22 8.71
CA ARG A 188 5.15 -24.14 8.99
C ARG A 188 4.58 -24.81 7.72
N GLN A 189 4.91 -24.35 6.51
CA GLN A 189 4.38 -24.85 5.23
C GLN A 189 4.83 -26.26 4.83
N ARG A 190 5.70 -26.92 5.62
CA ARG A 190 5.75 -28.40 5.57
C ARG A 190 4.40 -29.05 5.96
N VAL A 191 3.45 -28.29 6.54
CA VAL A 191 2.18 -28.79 7.11
C VAL A 191 0.92 -28.17 6.48
N LEU A 192 1.00 -27.08 5.69
CA LEU A 192 -0.18 -26.32 5.22
C LEU A 192 -0.23 -26.12 3.70
N GLN A 193 -0.25 -27.22 2.93
CA GLN A 193 -0.63 -27.19 1.52
C GLN A 193 -2.16 -27.20 1.40
N GLY A 194 -2.75 -26.21 0.73
CA GLY A 194 -4.18 -26.21 0.46
C GLY A 194 -4.59 -25.18 -0.59
N GLY A 195 -5.55 -25.57 -1.42
CA GLY A 195 -6.19 -24.69 -2.40
C GLY A 195 -7.00 -23.55 -1.74
N ILE A 196 -7.58 -22.72 -2.59
CA ILE A 196 -8.61 -21.75 -2.21
C ILE A 196 -9.99 -22.29 -2.58
N ALA A 197 -11.00 -21.96 -1.77
CA ALA A 197 -12.39 -22.24 -2.09
C ALA A 197 -12.78 -21.62 -3.44
N ALA A 198 -13.65 -22.29 -4.20
CA ALA A 198 -14.06 -21.83 -5.54
C ALA A 198 -14.57 -20.37 -5.58
N PRO A 199 -15.36 -19.87 -4.61
CA PRO A 199 -15.84 -18.49 -4.60
C PRO A 199 -14.72 -17.43 -4.48
N LEU A 200 -13.55 -17.80 -3.96
CA LEU A 200 -12.41 -16.87 -3.78
C LEU A 200 -11.49 -16.82 -5.00
N ARG A 201 -11.70 -17.68 -6.01
CA ARG A 201 -10.87 -17.73 -7.22
C ARG A 201 -10.88 -16.44 -8.04
N PRO A 202 -12.02 -15.72 -8.22
CA PRO A 202 -12.03 -14.43 -8.90
C PRO A 202 -11.17 -13.38 -8.19
N LEU A 203 -11.20 -13.34 -6.85
CA LEU A 203 -10.35 -12.45 -6.05
C LEU A 203 -8.87 -12.78 -6.25
N ALA A 204 -8.52 -14.07 -6.28
CA ALA A 204 -7.14 -14.49 -6.53
C ALA A 204 -6.66 -14.12 -7.93
N TRP A 205 -7.52 -14.27 -8.94
CA TRP A 205 -7.23 -13.83 -10.30
C TRP A 205 -6.98 -12.31 -10.35
N LEU A 206 -7.88 -11.53 -9.75
CA LEU A 206 -7.75 -10.06 -9.68
C LEU A 206 -6.45 -9.64 -8.97
N GLY A 207 -6.12 -10.27 -7.83
CA GLY A 207 -4.89 -9.99 -7.10
C GLY A 207 -3.62 -10.27 -7.90
N GLY A 208 -3.66 -11.23 -8.82
CA GLY A 208 -2.61 -11.49 -9.81
C GLY A 208 -2.23 -10.24 -10.62
N TRP A 209 -3.21 -9.39 -10.93
CA TRP A 209 -3.07 -8.15 -11.71
C TRP A 209 -3.03 -6.87 -10.86
N SER A 210 -2.76 -7.01 -9.55
CA SER A 210 -2.81 -5.92 -8.57
C SER A 210 -2.17 -4.60 -8.99
N LEU A 211 -0.95 -4.61 -9.55
CA LEU A 211 -0.29 -3.36 -9.96
C LEU A 211 -0.99 -2.67 -11.13
N SER A 212 -1.40 -3.44 -12.15
CA SER A 212 -2.11 -2.90 -13.31
C SER A 212 -3.46 -2.32 -12.92
N TYR A 213 -4.21 -3.05 -12.10
CA TYR A 213 -5.49 -2.58 -11.58
C TYR A 213 -5.31 -1.34 -10.69
N TYR A 214 -4.31 -1.33 -9.80
CA TYR A 214 -3.98 -0.15 -9.00
C TYR A 214 -3.69 1.08 -9.88
N MET A 215 -3.02 0.91 -11.01
CA MET A 215 -2.78 2.04 -11.92
C MET A 215 -4.03 2.52 -12.67
N LEU A 216 -4.99 1.62 -12.93
CA LEU A 216 -6.14 1.92 -13.77
C LEU A 216 -7.40 2.33 -13.00
N HIS A 217 -7.55 1.92 -11.74
CA HIS A 217 -8.81 2.16 -11.01
C HIS A 217 -9.15 3.67 -10.94
N GLN A 218 -8.23 4.53 -10.51
CA GLN A 218 -8.52 5.96 -10.34
C GLN A 218 -8.79 6.69 -11.67
N PRO A 219 -7.96 6.55 -12.73
CA PRO A 219 -8.28 7.15 -14.03
C PRO A 219 -9.62 6.68 -14.61
N VAL A 220 -9.95 5.39 -14.44
CA VAL A 220 -11.24 4.84 -14.89
C VAL A 220 -12.40 5.43 -14.09
N LEU A 221 -12.32 5.45 -12.75
CA LEU A 221 -13.36 6.03 -11.89
C LEU A 221 -13.61 7.51 -12.22
N LEU A 222 -12.55 8.31 -12.34
CA LEU A 222 -12.66 9.72 -12.70
C LEU A 222 -13.20 9.92 -14.11
N GLY A 223 -12.77 9.11 -15.08
CA GLY A 223 -13.29 9.16 -16.45
C GLY A 223 -14.78 8.84 -16.52
N LEU A 224 -15.23 7.81 -15.80
CA LEU A 224 -16.64 7.45 -15.70
C LEU A 224 -17.46 8.55 -15.01
N LEU A 225 -16.94 9.13 -13.93
CA LEU A 225 -17.61 10.20 -13.20
C LEU A 225 -17.71 11.49 -14.03
N TYR A 226 -16.65 11.83 -14.77
CA TYR A 226 -16.65 12.96 -15.72
C TYR A 226 -17.69 12.77 -16.83
N LEU A 227 -17.77 11.57 -17.41
CA LEU A 227 -18.79 11.25 -18.42
C LEU A 227 -20.20 11.37 -17.84
N TYR A 228 -20.43 10.83 -16.64
CA TYR A 228 -21.71 10.94 -15.94
C TYR A 228 -22.12 12.40 -15.74
N GLN A 229 -21.22 13.26 -15.25
CA GLN A 229 -21.49 14.69 -15.06
C GLN A 229 -21.76 15.47 -16.36
N ARG A 230 -21.28 14.97 -17.51
CA ARG A 230 -21.55 15.59 -18.82
C ARG A 230 -22.91 15.21 -19.40
N LEU A 231 -23.51 14.11 -18.92
CA LEU A 231 -24.76 13.56 -19.45
C LEU A 231 -26.01 14.07 -18.72
N ILE A 232 -25.86 14.84 -17.64
CA ILE A 232 -26.94 15.35 -16.78
C ILE A 232 -26.84 16.86 -16.75
#